data_AF-A0A1H6JUN9-F1
#
_entry.id   AF-A0A1H6JUN9-F1
#
_cell.length_a   1.000
_cell.length_b   1.000
_cell.length_c   1.000
_cell.angle_alpha   90.00
_cell.angle_beta   90.00
_cell.angle_gamma   90.00
#
_symmetry.space_group_name_H-M   'P 1'
#
loop_
_entity.id
_entity.type
_entity.pdbx_description
1 polymer ?
#
loop_
_entity_poly.entity_id
_entity_poly.type
_entity_poly.pdbx_seq_one_letter_code
_entity_poly.pdbx_strand_id
1 'polypeptide(L)'
;METQELQNFIGISKNKTTSKLIQELKACIIKINNKTNLEIEFKAIRTSRKITHIEFSFCRTDQHPLDEINNKKNNLKAQLADLGFKQERHKSLIKIPIEVLIPAISATKKAIEEKRITKTIEAYFFYQVGILKDKNGKKFTGLELVSMFKNNAGVERHTLWSEFYAQLSEEKKTAYSQTSREKNRITKEALDNDFTNKFNKWIYETKIKQ
;
A
#
# COMPACT_ATOMS: atom_id res chain seq x y z
N MET A 1 30.25 5.58 -3.57
CA MET A 1 31.14 6.72 -3.91
C MET A 1 32.48 6.17 -4.37
N GLU A 2 33.10 6.77 -5.39
CA GLU A 2 34.44 6.37 -5.83
C GLU A 2 35.49 6.71 -4.77
N THR A 3 36.52 5.87 -4.65
CA THR A 3 37.54 6.04 -3.59
C THR A 3 38.32 7.35 -3.77
N GLN A 4 38.57 7.77 -5.01
CA GLN A 4 39.28 9.01 -5.31
C GLN A 4 38.46 10.26 -4.97
N GLU A 5 37.16 10.23 -5.27
CA GLU A 5 36.22 11.29 -4.88
C GLU A 5 36.15 11.43 -3.36
N LEU A 6 36.09 10.31 -2.64
CA LEU A 6 36.05 10.30 -1.18
C LEU A 6 37.33 10.88 -0.54
N GLN A 7 38.50 10.55 -1.10
CA GLN A 7 39.77 11.12 -0.64
C GLN A 7 39.81 12.63 -0.80
N ASN A 8 39.33 13.14 -1.94
CA ASN A 8 39.21 14.57 -2.20
C ASN A 8 38.20 15.23 -1.24
N PHE A 9 37.06 14.59 -1.00
CA PHE A 9 35.98 15.10 -0.15
C PHE A 9 36.37 15.22 1.33
N ILE A 10 37.06 14.22 1.91
CA ILE A 10 37.50 14.27 3.32
C ILE A 10 38.77 15.12 3.50
N GLY A 11 39.36 15.65 2.42
CA GLY A 11 40.62 16.40 2.49
C GLY A 11 41.80 15.52 2.91
N ILE A 12 41.75 14.23 2.59
CA ILE A 12 42.84 13.29 2.91
C ILE A 12 43.98 13.52 1.90
N SER A 13 45.18 13.80 2.42
CA SER A 13 46.34 14.09 1.58
C SER A 13 46.60 12.99 0.55
N LYS A 14 47.05 13.39 -0.65
CA LYS A 14 47.34 12.53 -1.82
C LYS A 14 48.25 11.32 -1.54
N ASN A 15 48.85 11.23 -0.35
CA ASN A 15 49.84 10.22 0.03
C ASN A 15 49.31 9.12 0.97
N LYS A 16 48.02 9.07 1.30
CA LYS A 16 47.47 7.97 2.11
C LYS A 16 47.03 6.79 1.26
N THR A 17 47.46 5.58 1.64
CA THR A 17 47.05 4.34 0.98
C THR A 17 45.56 4.04 1.24
N THR A 18 44.90 3.32 0.33
CA THR A 18 43.50 2.88 0.49
C THR A 18 43.28 2.05 1.75
N SER A 19 44.30 1.30 2.20
CA SER A 19 44.26 0.55 3.47
C SER A 19 44.15 1.49 4.67
N LYS A 20 44.95 2.56 4.70
CA LYS A 20 44.93 3.56 5.78
C LYS A 20 43.61 4.33 5.80
N LEU A 21 43.06 4.64 4.61
CA LEU A 21 41.72 5.22 4.47
C LEU A 21 40.64 4.34 5.12
N ILE A 22 40.65 3.04 4.83
CA ILE A 22 39.68 2.08 5.40
C ILE A 22 39.82 1.99 6.92
N GLN A 23 41.04 2.02 7.45
CA GLN A 23 41.27 2.01 8.89
C GLN A 23 40.73 3.27 9.58
N GLU A 24 40.94 4.44 8.98
CA GLU A 24 40.41 5.72 9.48
C GLU A 24 38.87 5.74 9.40
N LEU A 25 38.28 5.24 8.32
CA LEU A 25 36.82 5.11 8.18
C LEU A 25 36.22 4.21 9.27
N LYS A 26 36.82 3.04 9.55
CA LYS A 26 36.40 2.17 10.64
C LYS A 26 36.44 2.89 11.99
N ALA A 27 37.51 3.62 12.27
CA ALA A 27 37.65 4.35 13.52
C ALA A 27 36.61 5.48 13.66
N CYS A 28 36.33 6.21 12.58
CA CYS A 28 35.30 7.24 12.55
C CYS A 28 33.90 6.66 12.75
N ILE A 29 33.57 5.55 12.09
CA ILE A 29 32.28 4.87 12.21
C ILE A 29 32.05 4.37 13.64
N ILE A 30 33.05 3.73 14.26
CA ILE A 30 32.95 3.31 15.67
C ILE A 30 32.65 4.52 16.57
N LYS A 31 33.29 5.67 16.34
CA LYS A 31 33.01 6.89 17.11
C LYS A 31 31.61 7.42 16.88
N ILE A 32 31.11 7.41 15.65
CA ILE A 32 29.77 7.88 15.31
C ILE A 32 28.72 6.95 15.94
N ASN A 33 28.86 5.64 15.74
CA ASN A 33 27.93 4.63 16.27
C ASN A 33 27.85 4.63 17.80
N ASN A 34 28.95 4.96 18.49
CA ASN A 34 28.98 5.02 19.95
C ASN A 34 28.54 6.37 20.54
N LYS A 35 28.55 7.47 19.76
CA LYS A 35 28.28 8.83 20.26
C LYS A 35 27.00 9.46 19.72
N THR A 36 26.40 8.84 18.73
CA THR A 36 25.19 9.31 18.07
C THR A 36 24.18 8.17 18.01
N ASN A 37 22.93 8.50 17.73
CA ASN A 37 21.89 7.53 17.44
C ASN A 37 21.91 7.04 15.99
N LEU A 38 23.06 7.11 15.31
CA LEU A 38 23.25 6.61 13.95
C LEU A 38 24.11 5.34 13.99
N GLU A 39 23.67 4.29 13.32
CA GLU A 39 24.47 3.12 13.00
C GLU A 39 24.91 3.21 11.54
N ILE A 40 26.20 3.37 11.35
CA ILE A 40 26.83 3.43 10.04
C ILE A 40 27.61 2.13 9.83
N GLU A 41 27.44 1.54 8.66
CA GLU A 41 28.28 0.45 8.17
C GLU A 41 28.83 0.82 6.78
N PHE A 42 29.90 0.14 6.36
CA PHE A 42 30.36 0.26 4.99
C PHE A 42 30.92 -1.04 4.45
N LYS A 43 30.81 -1.18 3.13
CA LYS A 43 31.38 -2.27 2.36
C LYS A 43 32.34 -1.73 1.31
N ALA A 44 33.52 -2.31 1.25
CA ALA A 44 34.49 -2.02 0.20
C ALA A 44 34.21 -2.87 -1.04
N ILE A 45 33.94 -2.21 -2.17
CA ILE A 45 33.71 -2.85 -3.46
C ILE A 45 35.05 -2.94 -4.19
N ARG A 46 35.38 -4.15 -4.65
CA ARG A 46 36.64 -4.45 -5.32
C ARG A 46 36.42 -4.73 -6.79
N THR A 47 37.31 -4.18 -7.60
CA THR A 47 37.50 -4.58 -9.00
C THR A 47 38.88 -5.23 -9.07
N SER A 48 38.91 -6.54 -9.29
CA SER A 48 40.12 -7.36 -9.16
C SER A 48 40.76 -7.21 -7.75
N ARG A 49 42.03 -6.77 -7.66
CA ARG A 49 42.74 -6.58 -6.39
C ARG A 49 42.61 -5.17 -5.81
N LYS A 50 41.96 -4.23 -6.51
CA LYS A 50 41.86 -2.82 -6.10
C LYS A 50 40.46 -2.53 -5.57
N ILE A 51 40.39 -1.79 -4.47
CA ILE A 51 39.12 -1.25 -3.96
C ILE A 51 38.82 -0.01 -4.79
N THR A 52 37.67 -0.02 -5.47
CA THR A 52 37.26 1.05 -6.40
C THR A 52 36.19 1.92 -5.78
N HIS A 53 35.23 1.31 -5.08
CA HIS A 53 34.12 2.02 -4.45
C HIS A 53 33.99 1.66 -2.98
N ILE A 54 33.39 2.59 -2.24
CA ILE A 54 32.89 2.35 -0.90
C ILE A 54 31.39 2.61 -0.91
N GLU A 55 30.65 1.61 -0.46
CA GLU A 55 29.21 1.67 -0.23
C GLU A 55 28.99 1.87 1.27
N PHE A 56 28.21 2.89 1.62
CA PHE A 56 27.84 3.18 3.00
C PHE A 56 26.38 2.84 3.23
N SER A 57 26.10 2.21 4.36
CA SER A 57 24.76 1.96 4.86
C SER A 57 24.57 2.77 6.14
N PHE A 58 23.45 3.46 6.26
CA PHE A 58 23.13 4.29 7.41
C PHE A 58 21.77 3.86 7.96
N CYS A 59 21.72 3.60 9.26
CA CYS A 59 20.52 3.30 10.03
C CYS A 59 20.53 4.20 11.28
N ARG A 60 19.40 4.35 11.96
CA ARG A 60 19.36 4.98 13.28
C ARG A 60 19.26 3.90 14.35
N THR A 61 20.07 3.95 15.40
CA THR A 61 20.01 2.93 16.47
C THR A 61 18.74 3.02 17.31
N ASP A 62 18.04 4.18 17.28
CA ASP A 62 16.74 4.38 17.91
C ASP A 62 15.54 4.06 16.99
N GLN A 63 15.79 3.74 15.71
CA GLN A 63 14.77 3.52 14.70
C GLN A 63 15.23 2.50 13.65
N HIS A 64 14.59 1.34 13.59
CA HIS A 64 14.78 0.40 12.49
C HIS A 64 14.56 1.11 11.14
N PRO A 65 15.23 0.77 10.04
CA PRO A 65 14.97 1.40 8.72
C PRO A 65 13.50 1.26 8.27
N LEU A 66 12.84 0.18 8.68
CA LEU A 66 11.39 0.01 8.52
C LEU A 66 10.59 0.90 9.48
N ASP A 67 11.12 1.23 10.66
CA ASP A 67 10.53 2.21 11.57
C ASP A 67 10.66 3.62 11.03
N GLU A 68 11.66 3.99 10.22
CA GLU A 68 11.69 5.29 9.56
C GLU A 68 10.65 5.40 8.43
N ILE A 69 10.36 4.28 7.74
CA ILE A 69 9.28 4.16 6.75
C ILE A 69 7.91 4.15 7.44
N ASN A 70 7.79 3.54 8.62
CA ASN A 70 6.56 3.47 9.41
C ASN A 70 6.33 4.71 10.32
N ASN A 71 7.40 5.39 10.78
CA ASN A 71 7.38 6.56 11.69
C ASN A 71 7.58 7.90 10.98
N LYS A 72 8.00 7.96 9.70
CA LYS A 72 7.48 9.03 8.84
C LYS A 72 5.98 8.82 8.82
N LYS A 73 5.26 9.52 9.70
CA LYS A 73 3.81 9.57 9.77
C LYS A 73 3.24 9.88 8.37
N ASN A 74 3.06 8.86 7.54
CA ASN A 74 1.81 8.68 6.85
C ASN A 74 0.80 8.41 7.96
N ASN A 75 0.42 9.46 8.69
CA ASN A 75 -0.74 9.38 9.56
C ASN A 75 -1.92 9.25 8.60
N LEU A 76 -2.16 8.04 8.09
CA LEU A 76 -3.15 7.75 7.07
C LEU A 76 -4.51 8.26 7.55
N LYS A 77 -4.78 8.16 8.86
CA LYS A 77 -5.98 8.76 9.46
C LYS A 77 -6.02 10.28 9.31
N ALA A 78 -4.92 11.00 9.58
CA ALA A 78 -4.85 12.44 9.33
C ALA A 78 -4.95 12.76 7.84
N GLN A 79 -4.26 12.03 6.96
CA GLN A 79 -4.34 12.29 5.53
C GLN A 79 -5.72 12.02 4.95
N LEU A 80 -6.42 10.99 5.45
CA LEU A 80 -7.81 10.72 5.12
C LEU A 80 -8.73 11.80 5.69
N ALA A 81 -8.45 12.30 6.90
CA ALA A 81 -9.19 13.43 7.48
C ALA A 81 -8.97 14.73 6.70
N ASP A 82 -7.75 15.01 6.23
CA ASP A 82 -7.41 16.15 5.37
C ASP A 82 -8.18 16.10 4.05
N LEU A 83 -8.43 14.89 3.53
CA LEU A 83 -9.27 14.65 2.35
C LEU A 83 -10.77 14.76 2.65
N GLY A 84 -11.18 14.93 3.91
CA GLY A 84 -12.59 15.04 4.31
C GLY A 84 -13.29 13.72 4.61
N PHE A 85 -12.57 12.59 4.72
CA PHE A 85 -13.18 11.32 5.11
C PHE A 85 -13.56 11.31 6.60
N LYS A 86 -14.78 10.88 6.90
CA LYS A 86 -15.29 10.68 8.26
C LYS A 86 -14.52 9.58 9.01
N GLN A 87 -14.39 9.71 10.33
CA GLN A 87 -13.66 8.76 11.18
C GLN A 87 -14.18 7.32 11.07
N GLU A 88 -15.49 7.12 10.93
CA GLU A 88 -16.11 5.81 10.72
C GLU A 88 -15.56 5.07 9.49
N ARG A 89 -15.19 5.82 8.44
CA ARG A 89 -14.58 5.27 7.21
C ARG A 89 -13.10 4.96 7.37
N HIS A 90 -12.40 5.60 8.31
CA HIS A 90 -10.96 5.38 8.50
C HIS A 90 -10.65 3.92 8.81
N LYS A 91 -11.44 3.28 9.68
CA LYS A 91 -11.25 1.88 10.08
C LYS A 91 -11.32 0.91 8.90
N SER A 92 -12.14 1.19 7.91
CA SER A 92 -12.30 0.36 6.71
C SER A 92 -11.33 0.74 5.60
N LEU A 93 -10.90 2.00 5.50
CA LEU A 93 -9.92 2.46 4.52
C LEU A 93 -8.49 1.99 4.85
N ILE A 94 -8.10 1.97 6.13
CA ILE A 94 -6.77 1.48 6.53
C ILE A 94 -6.57 -0.03 6.32
N LYS A 95 -7.62 -0.78 5.95
CA LYS A 95 -7.52 -2.20 5.58
C LYS A 95 -7.06 -2.39 4.13
N ILE A 96 -7.05 -1.33 3.33
CA ILE A 96 -6.56 -1.35 1.95
C ILE A 96 -5.03 -1.40 1.99
N PRO A 97 -4.37 -2.18 1.10
CA PRO A 97 -2.92 -2.19 0.99
C PRO A 97 -2.33 -0.78 0.84
N ILE A 98 -1.24 -0.51 1.55
CA ILE A 98 -0.61 0.82 1.63
C ILE A 98 -0.12 1.28 0.24
N GLU A 99 0.32 0.34 -0.58
CA GLU A 99 0.79 0.53 -1.95
C GLU A 99 -0.33 1.02 -2.89
N VAL A 100 -1.59 0.79 -2.52
CA VAL A 100 -2.77 1.30 -3.23
C VAL A 100 -3.26 2.59 -2.57
N LEU A 101 -3.25 2.62 -1.23
CA LEU A 101 -3.82 3.71 -0.45
C LEU A 101 -3.01 5.02 -0.58
N ILE A 102 -1.69 4.98 -0.46
CA ILE A 102 -0.84 6.18 -0.53
C ILE A 102 -0.94 6.84 -1.91
N PRO A 103 -0.77 6.14 -3.05
CA PRO A 103 -0.87 6.79 -4.35
C PRO A 103 -2.25 7.41 -4.60
N ALA A 104 -3.32 6.75 -4.16
CA ALA A 104 -4.67 7.29 -4.28
C ALA A 104 -4.87 8.56 -3.45
N ILE A 105 -4.36 8.60 -2.21
CA ILE A 105 -4.37 9.80 -1.36
C ILE A 105 -3.62 10.95 -2.06
N SER A 106 -2.39 10.70 -2.52
CA SER A 106 -1.55 11.71 -3.16
C SER A 106 -2.18 12.26 -4.45
N ALA A 107 -2.72 11.39 -5.30
CA ALA A 107 -3.41 11.80 -6.53
C ALA A 107 -4.67 12.63 -6.23
N THR A 108 -5.42 12.24 -5.19
CA THR A 108 -6.61 12.98 -4.75
C THR A 108 -6.24 14.35 -4.20
N LYS A 109 -5.21 14.45 -3.33
CA LYS A 109 -4.71 15.73 -2.81
C LYS A 109 -4.29 16.67 -3.94
N LYS A 110 -3.52 16.16 -4.89
CA LYS A 110 -3.10 16.92 -6.07
C LYS A 110 -4.31 17.43 -6.89
N ALA A 111 -5.33 16.60 -7.09
CA ALA A 111 -6.52 17.00 -7.82
C ALA A 111 -7.36 18.07 -7.07
N ILE A 112 -7.35 18.07 -5.74
CA ILE A 112 -7.94 19.14 -4.91
C ILE A 112 -7.20 20.45 -5.14
N GLU A 113 -5.86 20.44 -5.01
CA GLU A 113 -5.00 21.62 -5.21
C GLU A 113 -5.17 22.23 -6.61
N GLU A 114 -5.27 21.37 -7.63
CA GLU A 114 -5.47 21.77 -9.02
C GLU A 114 -6.93 22.10 -9.38
N LYS A 115 -7.87 22.00 -8.44
CA LYS A 115 -9.33 22.19 -8.64
C LYS A 115 -9.91 21.34 -9.78
N ARG A 116 -9.43 20.10 -9.92
CA ARG A 116 -9.82 19.15 -10.99
C ARG A 116 -10.93 18.19 -10.60
N ILE A 117 -11.44 18.25 -9.37
CA ILE A 117 -12.50 17.38 -8.89
C ILE A 117 -13.86 17.94 -9.31
N THR A 118 -14.54 17.23 -10.22
CA THR A 118 -15.87 17.62 -10.75
C THR A 118 -17.04 16.91 -10.05
N LYS A 119 -16.76 15.87 -9.27
CA LYS A 119 -17.73 15.13 -8.43
C LYS A 119 -17.40 15.33 -6.95
N THR A 120 -17.60 14.30 -6.13
CA THR A 120 -17.15 14.26 -4.73
C THR A 120 -15.69 13.81 -4.62
N ILE A 121 -14.99 14.25 -3.57
CA ILE A 121 -13.63 13.77 -3.24
C ILE A 121 -13.61 12.24 -3.09
N GLU A 122 -14.64 11.66 -2.46
CA GLU A 122 -14.76 10.21 -2.25
C GLU A 122 -14.82 9.44 -3.59
N ALA A 123 -15.69 9.86 -4.51
CA ALA A 123 -15.75 9.26 -5.86
C ALA A 123 -14.42 9.40 -6.61
N TYR A 124 -13.79 10.57 -6.59
CA TYR A 124 -12.51 10.76 -7.26
C TYR A 124 -11.41 9.88 -6.65
N PHE A 125 -11.38 9.75 -5.33
CA PHE A 125 -10.46 8.87 -4.63
C PHE A 125 -10.60 7.41 -5.07
N PHE A 126 -11.82 6.88 -5.14
CA PHE A 126 -12.04 5.50 -5.61
C PHE A 126 -11.76 5.33 -7.10
N TYR A 127 -12.01 6.36 -7.91
CA TYR A 127 -11.58 6.36 -9.30
C TYR A 127 -10.05 6.25 -9.43
N GLN A 128 -9.29 7.01 -8.63
CA GLN A 128 -7.82 6.94 -8.63
C GLN A 128 -7.33 5.55 -8.28
N VAL A 129 -7.92 4.92 -7.27
CA VAL A 129 -7.65 3.51 -6.94
C VAL A 129 -7.89 2.60 -8.15
N GLY A 130 -9.04 2.75 -8.82
CA GLY A 130 -9.43 1.88 -9.94
C GLY A 130 -8.50 1.93 -11.15
N ILE A 131 -7.69 2.99 -11.28
CA ILE A 131 -6.71 3.14 -12.37
C ILE A 131 -5.27 2.77 -11.96
N LEU A 132 -5.03 2.47 -10.68
CA LEU A 132 -3.71 2.02 -10.21
C LEU A 132 -3.34 0.64 -10.76
N LYS A 133 -2.04 0.41 -10.79
CA LYS A 133 -1.43 -0.85 -11.20
C LYS A 133 -0.66 -1.46 -10.04
N ASP A 134 -0.60 -2.78 -10.00
CA ASP A 134 0.23 -3.50 -9.06
C ASP A 134 1.74 -3.32 -9.37
N LYS A 135 2.59 -3.91 -8.53
CA LYS A 135 4.05 -3.90 -8.69
C LYS A 135 4.57 -4.47 -10.02
N ASN A 136 3.74 -5.23 -10.74
CA ASN A 136 4.06 -5.83 -12.02
C ASN A 136 3.43 -5.05 -13.20
N GLY A 137 2.80 -3.90 -12.94
CA GLY A 137 2.15 -3.06 -13.95
C GLY A 137 0.77 -3.55 -14.38
N LYS A 138 0.19 -4.56 -13.71
CA LYS A 138 -1.16 -5.09 -14.00
C LYS A 138 -2.22 -4.22 -13.32
N LYS A 139 -3.30 -3.90 -14.03
CA LYS A 139 -4.46 -3.22 -13.44
C LYS A 139 -5.22 -4.17 -12.51
N PHE A 140 -5.72 -3.63 -11.41
CA PHE A 140 -6.63 -4.37 -10.53
C PHE A 140 -7.93 -4.70 -11.28
N THR A 141 -8.38 -5.94 -11.14
CA THR A 141 -9.69 -6.40 -11.61
C THR A 141 -10.80 -5.80 -10.75
N GLY A 142 -12.02 -5.74 -11.28
CA GLY A 142 -13.18 -5.30 -10.51
C GLY A 142 -13.40 -6.11 -9.22
N LEU A 143 -13.11 -7.42 -9.25
CA LEU A 143 -13.21 -8.29 -8.08
C LEU A 143 -12.15 -7.98 -7.03
N GLU A 144 -10.91 -7.72 -7.43
CA GLU A 144 -9.83 -7.30 -6.52
C GLU A 144 -10.16 -5.95 -5.87
N LEU A 145 -10.74 -5.02 -6.63
CA LEU A 145 -11.21 -3.75 -6.08
C LEU A 145 -12.36 -3.97 -5.09
N VAL A 146 -13.36 -4.79 -5.41
CA VAL A 146 -14.45 -5.07 -4.48
C VAL A 146 -13.93 -5.71 -3.19
N SER A 147 -12.97 -6.63 -3.25
CA SER A 147 -12.41 -7.26 -2.04
C SER A 147 -11.73 -6.23 -1.12
N MET A 148 -11.05 -5.22 -1.70
CA MET A 148 -10.41 -4.12 -0.97
C MET A 148 -11.43 -3.11 -0.42
N PHE A 149 -12.51 -2.84 -1.15
CA PHE A 149 -13.38 -1.67 -0.91
C PHE A 149 -14.80 -1.99 -0.45
N LYS A 150 -15.27 -3.25 -0.44
CA LYS A 150 -16.67 -3.61 -0.10
C LYS A 150 -17.15 -3.04 1.24
N ASN A 151 -16.27 -2.97 2.25
CA ASN A 151 -16.60 -2.42 3.56
C ASN A 151 -16.74 -0.88 3.53
N ASN A 152 -16.17 -0.22 2.53
CA ASN A 152 -16.24 1.22 2.29
C ASN A 152 -17.36 1.60 1.33
N ALA A 153 -17.91 0.66 0.56
CA ALA A 153 -18.97 0.94 -0.41
C ALA A 153 -20.30 1.41 0.22
N GLY A 154 -20.47 1.25 1.55
CA GLY A 154 -21.67 1.69 2.27
C GLY A 154 -22.93 0.91 1.87
N VAL A 155 -22.73 -0.35 1.47
CA VAL A 155 -23.79 -1.20 0.91
C VAL A 155 -24.23 -2.19 1.97
N GLU A 156 -25.50 -2.12 2.36
CA GLU A 156 -26.07 -3.10 3.26
C GLU A 156 -26.42 -4.38 2.49
N ARG A 157 -25.80 -5.49 2.89
CA ARG A 157 -26.00 -6.81 2.27
C ARG A 157 -27.46 -7.23 2.24
N HIS A 158 -28.26 -6.78 3.22
CA HIS A 158 -29.66 -7.15 3.35
C HIS A 158 -30.52 -6.63 2.17
N THR A 159 -30.28 -5.40 1.72
CA THR A 159 -31.06 -4.77 0.64
C THR A 159 -30.86 -5.50 -0.68
N LEU A 160 -29.60 -5.81 -1.00
CA LEU A 160 -29.25 -6.52 -2.23
C LEU A 160 -29.69 -7.99 -2.20
N TRP A 161 -29.70 -8.60 -1.01
CA TRP A 161 -30.25 -9.94 -0.85
C TRP A 161 -31.75 -9.98 -1.15
N SER A 162 -32.52 -9.01 -0.65
CA SER A 162 -33.96 -8.92 -0.92
C SER A 162 -34.25 -8.75 -2.42
N GLU A 163 -33.50 -7.89 -3.11
CA GLU A 163 -33.63 -7.71 -4.57
C GLU A 163 -33.26 -8.97 -5.35
N PHE A 164 -32.17 -9.65 -4.98
CA PHE A 164 -31.75 -10.90 -5.59
C PHE A 164 -32.79 -12.01 -5.37
N TYR A 165 -33.27 -12.17 -4.14
CA TYR A 165 -34.24 -13.20 -3.78
C TYR A 165 -35.57 -13.02 -4.51
N ALA A 166 -36.00 -11.78 -4.75
CA ALA A 166 -37.19 -11.46 -5.52
C ALA A 166 -37.10 -11.88 -7.00
N GLN A 167 -35.88 -11.95 -7.56
CA GLN A 167 -35.64 -12.36 -8.95
C GLN A 167 -35.54 -13.89 -9.14
N LEU A 168 -35.52 -14.67 -8.05
CA LEU A 168 -35.47 -16.13 -8.12
C LEU A 168 -36.82 -16.72 -8.53
N SER A 169 -36.80 -17.77 -9.36
CA SER A 169 -37.99 -18.59 -9.60
C SER A 169 -38.41 -19.33 -8.32
N GLU A 170 -39.67 -19.73 -8.20
CA GLU A 170 -40.15 -20.48 -7.03
C GLU A 170 -39.34 -21.76 -6.78
N GLU A 171 -38.98 -22.48 -7.83
CA GLU A 171 -38.07 -23.64 -7.73
C GLU A 171 -36.73 -23.30 -7.08
N LYS A 172 -36.13 -22.15 -7.43
CA LYS A 172 -34.86 -21.69 -6.83
C LYS A 172 -35.04 -21.20 -5.41
N LYS A 173 -36.19 -20.62 -5.06
CA LYS A 173 -36.50 -20.21 -3.68
C LYS A 173 -36.62 -21.41 -2.75
N THR A 174 -37.08 -22.57 -3.23
CA THR A 174 -37.17 -23.81 -2.42
C THR A 174 -35.81 -24.28 -1.90
N ALA A 175 -34.69 -23.90 -2.54
CA ALA A 175 -33.34 -24.19 -2.05
C ALA A 175 -33.03 -23.52 -0.70
N TYR A 176 -33.75 -22.46 -0.35
CA TYR A 176 -33.62 -21.75 0.94
C TYR A 176 -34.66 -22.19 1.98
N SER A 177 -35.60 -23.06 1.62
CA SER A 177 -36.64 -23.56 2.53
C SER A 177 -36.06 -24.46 3.63
N GLN A 178 -36.69 -24.38 4.81
CA GLN A 178 -36.22 -25.07 6.02
C GLN A 178 -36.34 -26.59 5.92
N THR A 179 -37.27 -27.08 5.10
CA THR A 179 -37.56 -28.50 4.87
C THR A 179 -36.67 -29.17 3.82
N SER A 180 -35.90 -28.40 3.02
CA SER A 180 -35.15 -28.92 1.86
C SER A 180 -33.63 -28.65 1.92
N ARG A 181 -33.14 -28.12 3.05
CA ARG A 181 -31.77 -27.58 3.19
C ARG A 181 -30.66 -28.56 2.82
N GLU A 182 -30.78 -29.82 3.25
CA GLU A 182 -29.74 -30.84 2.99
C GLU A 182 -29.81 -31.36 1.55
N LYS A 183 -31.03 -31.50 1.01
CA LYS A 183 -31.28 -32.02 -0.35
C LYS A 183 -30.87 -31.04 -1.44
N ASN A 184 -30.95 -29.74 -1.16
CA ASN A 184 -30.68 -28.67 -2.13
C ASN A 184 -29.35 -27.95 -1.87
N ARG A 185 -28.42 -28.54 -1.11
CA ARG A 185 -27.16 -27.89 -0.71
C ARG A 185 -26.36 -27.36 -1.89
N ILE A 186 -26.19 -28.16 -2.94
CA ILE A 186 -25.45 -27.80 -4.16
C ILE A 186 -26.12 -26.62 -4.87
N THR A 187 -27.43 -26.66 -5.03
CA THR A 187 -28.22 -25.59 -5.65
C THR A 187 -28.12 -24.30 -4.84
N LYS A 188 -28.18 -24.40 -3.51
CA LYS A 188 -28.03 -23.27 -2.60
C LYS A 188 -26.62 -22.67 -2.70
N GLU A 189 -25.57 -23.48 -2.67
CA GLU A 189 -24.18 -23.02 -2.85
C GLU A 189 -23.98 -22.30 -4.19
N ALA A 190 -24.57 -22.82 -5.27
CA ALA A 190 -24.55 -22.17 -6.58
C ALA A 190 -25.27 -20.81 -6.58
N LEU A 191 -26.43 -20.71 -5.91
CA LEU A 191 -27.17 -19.46 -5.79
C LEU A 191 -26.47 -18.44 -4.87
N ASP A 192 -25.83 -18.89 -3.79
CA ASP A 192 -25.04 -18.04 -2.90
C ASP A 192 -23.80 -17.49 -3.61
N ASN A 193 -23.18 -18.29 -4.48
CA ASN A 193 -22.08 -17.85 -5.35
C ASN A 193 -22.56 -16.88 -6.43
N ASP A 194 -23.70 -17.14 -7.09
CA ASP A 194 -24.31 -16.22 -8.07
C ASP A 194 -24.67 -14.88 -7.41
N PHE A 195 -25.29 -14.91 -6.23
CA PHE A 195 -25.56 -13.73 -5.42
C PHE A 195 -24.27 -12.96 -5.13
N THR A 196 -23.24 -13.64 -4.64
CA THR A 196 -21.95 -13.01 -4.31
C THR A 196 -21.30 -12.38 -5.53
N ASN A 197 -21.37 -13.04 -6.69
CA ASN A 197 -20.83 -12.53 -7.95
C ASN A 197 -21.60 -11.32 -8.47
N LYS A 198 -22.94 -11.37 -8.48
CA LYS A 198 -23.80 -10.24 -8.86
C LYS A 198 -23.62 -9.06 -7.94
N PHE A 199 -23.58 -9.30 -6.63
CA PHE A 199 -23.32 -8.30 -5.60
C PHE A 199 -21.97 -7.61 -5.81
N ASN A 200 -20.90 -8.40 -5.98
CA ASN A 200 -19.57 -7.84 -6.21
C ASN A 200 -19.51 -7.03 -7.50
N LYS A 201 -20.11 -7.54 -8.60
CA LYS A 201 -20.18 -6.81 -9.87
C LYS A 201 -20.94 -5.49 -9.72
N TRP A 202 -22.10 -5.51 -9.06
CA TRP A 202 -22.90 -4.31 -8.82
C TRP A 202 -22.15 -3.28 -7.98
N ILE A 203 -21.49 -3.69 -6.89
CA ILE A 203 -20.65 -2.79 -6.07
C ILE A 203 -19.58 -2.13 -6.92
N TYR A 204 -18.90 -2.92 -7.75
CA TYR A 204 -17.87 -2.37 -8.63
C TYR A 204 -18.45 -1.31 -9.57
N GLU A 205 -19.53 -1.62 -10.29
CA GLU A 205 -20.12 -0.74 -11.31
C GLU A 205 -20.76 0.52 -10.71
N THR A 206 -21.39 0.41 -9.55
CA THR A 206 -22.21 1.50 -8.98
C THR A 206 -21.54 2.29 -7.87
N LYS A 207 -20.50 1.75 -7.21
CA LYS A 207 -19.84 2.40 -6.07
C LYS A 207 -18.37 2.69 -6.28
N ILE A 208 -17.66 1.86 -7.06
CA ILE A 208 -16.20 1.97 -7.24
C ILE A 208 -15.84 2.62 -8.58
N LYS A 209 -16.55 2.28 -9.66
CA LYS A 209 -16.26 2.77 -11.01
C LYS A 209 -16.74 4.21 -11.28
N GLN A 210 -17.72 4.71 -10.51
CA GLN A 210 -18.37 6.01 -10.73
C GLN A 210 -17.44 7.19 -10.46
#